data_AF-A0AAE0LZV5-F1
#
_entry.id   AF-A0AAE0LZV5-F1
#
_cell.length_a   1.000
_cell.length_b   1.000
_cell.length_c   1.000
_cell.angle_alpha   90.00
_cell.angle_beta   90.00
_cell.angle_gamma   90.00
#
_symmetry.space_group_name_H-M   'P 1'
#
loop_
_entity.id
_entity.type
_entity.pdbx_description
1 polymer ?
#
loop_
_entity_poly.entity_id
_entity_poly.type
_entity_poly.pdbx_seq_one_letter_code
_entity_poly.pdbx_strand_id
1 'polypeptide(L)'
;MYGDYDNQVHQPSPRETRQLKRAWVAIQCVDECDDEHIHSPKRVKRSGNFQSCCRHAAPTEQEVKPIHDIRRDEEYRSRVLQDLKLPGQSKPTPDDAETYGELANTLVREVLDRAQPPETTIGSTVAVEAYYMSPSQAAAMIDSPNYDPDIPIVTSAQQPFLQQTRPIRQFFDWLEDLDRLVSVNLPNRSIGSQQSAEHRRLAEVRDRFLNPQGTDDKQPWNILNLANPVPSTLPKFLQDINCQLLHRLRDAVLNGGRTADRVSAKLAKWNEWCDVLEWALLAEGGHMTAPHTDSHGFDTWISVQEGDFGFGWMARPTRLERERWMSDPQGCTQEENWRYVVLRPGQTVFFGSGTIHFVFRARGVQTLAFGGHVLRWSGLERWLSVVIDQVRYPDTTNEWMVETIRNYVATVERLVAQRNKYRVGEDIGLARFQNLIKEFEKVHKERVKSLKPSPKTKVRSRRATTSKSPTPGL
;
A
#
# COMPACT_ATOMS: atom_id res chain seq x y z
N MET A 1 19.68 34.68 38.40
CA MET A 1 18.44 34.83 37.61
C MET A 1 18.49 33.82 36.49
N TYR A 2 18.08 32.59 36.80
CA TYR A 2 17.74 31.53 35.86
C TYR A 2 16.25 31.26 36.09
N GLY A 3 15.44 31.28 35.03
CA GLY A 3 14.00 31.09 35.09
C GLY A 3 13.60 29.89 34.25
N ASP A 4 13.07 28.87 34.93
CA ASP A 4 12.52 27.64 34.37
C ASP A 4 11.32 27.90 33.46
N TYR A 5 11.28 27.23 32.30
CA TYR A 5 10.06 27.06 31.50
C TYR A 5 9.62 25.59 31.59
N ASP A 6 8.52 25.40 32.28
CA ASP A 6 7.85 24.13 32.57
C ASP A 6 7.10 23.64 31.31
N ASN A 7 7.65 22.63 30.60
CA ASN A 7 6.99 21.97 29.48
C ASN A 7 6.15 20.79 29.98
N GLN A 8 4.92 21.08 30.44
CA GLN A 8 3.94 20.02 30.72
C GLN A 8 3.30 19.53 29.42
N VAL A 9 3.81 18.41 28.91
CA VAL A 9 3.17 17.61 27.85
C VAL A 9 1.87 17.01 28.40
N HIS A 10 0.74 17.52 27.92
CA HIS A 10 -0.58 17.06 28.31
C HIS A 10 -0.88 15.68 27.68
N GLN A 11 -1.01 14.64 28.49
CA GLN A 11 -1.48 13.32 28.02
C GLN A 11 -2.98 13.39 27.64
N PRO A 12 -3.41 12.77 26.51
CA PRO A 12 -4.81 12.72 26.08
C PRO A 12 -5.64 11.72 26.91
N SER A 13 -6.95 11.93 26.98
CA SER A 13 -7.85 11.13 27.81
C SER A 13 -8.09 9.70 27.25
N PRO A 14 -8.44 8.71 28.10
CA PRO A 14 -8.62 7.31 27.69
C PRO A 14 -9.69 7.04 26.61
N ARG A 15 -10.68 7.94 26.45
CA ARG A 15 -11.73 7.82 25.42
C ARG A 15 -11.25 8.33 24.05
N GLU A 16 -10.41 9.36 24.02
CA GLU A 16 -9.79 9.88 22.79
C GLU A 16 -8.71 8.92 22.27
N THR A 17 -8.06 8.18 23.17
CA THR A 17 -7.08 7.15 22.80
C THR A 17 -7.71 5.90 22.17
N ARG A 18 -9.03 5.67 22.19
CA ARG A 18 -9.61 4.47 21.51
C ARG A 18 -9.94 4.70 20.03
N GLN A 19 -10.24 5.93 19.62
CA GLN A 19 -10.56 6.27 18.22
C GLN A 19 -9.36 6.82 17.44
N LEU A 20 -8.35 7.39 18.13
CA LEU A 20 -7.09 7.82 17.50
C LEU A 20 -6.05 6.70 17.35
N LYS A 21 -6.30 5.49 17.89
CA LYS A 21 -5.33 4.38 17.93
C LYS A 21 -5.37 3.42 16.74
N ARG A 22 -6.25 3.63 15.74
CA ARG A 22 -6.50 2.63 14.68
C ARG A 22 -5.90 2.96 13.30
N ALA A 23 -5.31 4.14 13.12
CA ALA A 23 -4.64 4.52 11.89
C ALA A 23 -3.41 5.41 12.17
N TRP A 24 -2.25 4.80 12.44
CA TRP A 24 -0.97 5.52 12.49
C TRP A 24 0.18 4.65 11.96
N VAL A 25 0.55 4.91 10.70
CA VAL A 25 1.94 4.88 10.23
C VAL A 25 2.12 6.20 9.50
N ALA A 26 2.81 7.15 10.14
CA ALA A 26 3.26 8.37 9.49
C ALA A 26 4.72 8.59 9.92
N ILE A 27 5.60 8.57 8.93
CA ILE A 27 7.02 8.89 9.02
C ILE A 27 7.12 10.40 9.29
N GLN A 28 7.60 10.80 10.46
CA GLN A 28 8.04 12.18 10.69
C GLN A 28 9.52 12.27 10.35
N CYS A 29 9.85 13.02 9.29
CA CYS A 29 11.21 13.52 9.06
C CYS A 29 11.48 14.66 10.05
N VAL A 30 12.60 14.55 10.76
CA VAL A 30 13.15 15.63 11.58
C VAL A 30 14.31 16.25 10.79
N ASP A 31 14.21 17.56 10.56
CA ASP A 31 15.26 18.42 10.01
C ASP A 31 16.42 18.55 11.01
N GLU A 32 17.67 18.47 10.53
CA GLU A 32 18.79 19.21 11.10
C GLU A 32 19.96 19.34 10.09
N CYS A 33 20.19 20.59 9.68
CA CYS A 33 21.46 21.31 9.52
C CYS A 33 22.51 20.93 8.44
N ASP A 34 22.66 21.82 7.46
CA ASP A 34 23.73 22.84 7.33
C ASP A 34 24.36 22.99 5.94
N ASP A 35 24.42 24.26 5.54
CA ASP A 35 25.01 24.84 4.35
C ASP A 35 26.50 24.49 4.20
N GLU A 36 26.96 24.26 2.96
CA GLU A 36 28.18 24.92 2.49
C GLU A 36 28.27 25.01 0.96
N HIS A 37 28.79 26.16 0.53
CA HIS A 37 29.06 26.56 -0.85
C HIS A 37 30.06 25.61 -1.55
N ILE A 38 30.03 25.55 -2.90
CA ILE A 38 31.19 25.83 -3.78
C ILE A 38 30.88 25.62 -5.28
N HIS A 39 31.30 26.65 -6.03
CA HIS A 39 31.65 26.81 -7.45
C HIS A 39 31.32 25.77 -8.56
N SER A 40 30.79 26.34 -9.65
CA SER A 40 30.73 25.78 -11.00
C SER A 40 32.09 25.45 -11.62
N PRO A 41 32.12 24.49 -12.57
CA PRO A 41 32.99 24.67 -13.73
C PRO A 41 32.32 24.41 -15.10
N LYS A 42 32.62 25.39 -15.96
CA LYS A 42 32.77 25.45 -17.43
C LYS A 42 32.56 24.18 -18.27
N ARG A 43 31.74 24.39 -19.32
CA ARG A 43 31.57 23.61 -20.55
C ARG A 43 32.90 23.17 -21.19
N VAL A 44 33.02 21.88 -21.48
CA VAL A 44 33.91 21.33 -22.51
C VAL A 44 33.06 20.62 -23.56
N LYS A 45 33.15 21.09 -24.81
CA LYS A 45 32.60 20.41 -25.99
C LYS A 45 33.51 19.23 -26.34
N ARG A 46 32.94 18.03 -26.45
CA ARG A 46 33.54 16.93 -27.23
C ARG A 46 32.48 16.27 -28.10
N SER A 47 32.64 16.49 -29.40
CA SER A 47 32.08 15.72 -30.50
C SER A 47 32.73 14.34 -30.55
N GLY A 48 31.94 13.27 -30.69
CA GLY A 48 32.46 11.93 -30.86
C GLY A 48 31.36 10.91 -31.20
N ASN A 49 31.25 10.62 -32.50
CA ASN A 49 30.71 9.44 -33.17
C ASN A 49 29.95 8.41 -32.31
N PHE A 50 28.62 8.35 -32.48
CA PHE A 50 27.83 7.17 -32.14
C PHE A 50 27.83 6.20 -33.32
N GLN A 51 28.71 5.20 -33.26
CA GLN A 51 28.67 4.04 -34.13
C GLN A 51 27.51 3.12 -33.71
N SER A 52 26.62 2.89 -34.67
CA SER A 52 25.64 1.82 -34.73
C SER A 52 26.24 0.50 -34.23
N CYS A 53 25.73 -0.02 -33.11
CA CYS A 53 25.97 -1.39 -32.69
C CYS A 53 24.66 -2.16 -32.70
N CYS A 54 24.75 -3.35 -33.28
CA CYS A 54 23.66 -4.16 -33.77
C CYS A 54 22.69 -4.59 -32.67
N ARG A 55 21.40 -4.46 -33.00
CA ARG A 55 20.27 -5.04 -32.29
C ARG A 55 20.50 -6.53 -32.08
N HIS A 56 20.81 -6.90 -30.85
CA HIS A 56 20.51 -8.25 -30.38
C HIS A 56 19.00 -8.28 -30.22
N ALA A 57 18.31 -9.05 -31.05
CA ALA A 57 16.89 -9.29 -30.91
C ALA A 57 16.64 -9.84 -29.50
N ALA A 58 15.83 -9.13 -28.71
CA ALA A 58 15.37 -9.62 -27.42
C ALA A 58 14.68 -10.98 -27.63
N PRO A 59 14.77 -11.91 -26.66
CA PRO A 59 14.02 -13.16 -26.71
C PRO A 59 12.55 -12.83 -26.94
N THR A 60 11.90 -13.53 -27.87
CA THR A 60 10.45 -13.44 -28.09
C THR A 60 9.75 -13.61 -26.75
N GLU A 61 9.20 -12.51 -26.26
CA GLU A 61 8.41 -12.46 -25.03
C GLU A 61 7.27 -13.45 -25.14
N GLN A 62 7.22 -14.36 -24.17
CA GLN A 62 6.22 -15.40 -24.15
C GLN A 62 4.85 -14.76 -23.87
N GLU A 63 4.05 -14.58 -24.92
CA GLU A 63 2.60 -14.31 -24.90
C GLU A 63 1.81 -15.48 -24.31
N VAL A 64 2.33 -16.08 -23.24
CA VAL A 64 1.82 -17.29 -22.62
C VAL A 64 0.88 -16.88 -21.50
N LYS A 65 -0.35 -17.38 -21.60
CA LYS A 65 -1.33 -17.29 -20.52
C LYS A 65 -0.90 -18.22 -19.37
N PRO A 66 -0.88 -17.74 -18.11
CA PRO A 66 -0.66 -18.62 -16.96
C PRO A 66 -1.83 -19.62 -16.82
N ILE A 67 -1.52 -20.82 -16.33
CA ILE A 67 -2.51 -21.86 -16.03
C ILE A 67 -2.82 -21.81 -14.54
N HIS A 68 -4.11 -21.74 -14.20
CA HIS A 68 -4.58 -21.86 -12.82
C HIS A 68 -4.45 -23.32 -12.37
N ASP A 69 -3.60 -23.58 -11.38
CA ASP A 69 -3.32 -24.93 -10.88
C ASP A 69 -3.88 -25.07 -9.46
N ILE A 70 -5.20 -25.30 -9.45
CA ILE A 70 -6.05 -25.39 -8.26
C ILE A 70 -5.50 -26.39 -7.24
N ARG A 71 -4.94 -27.52 -7.72
CA ARG A 71 -4.43 -28.57 -6.84
C ARG A 71 -3.25 -28.08 -6.01
N ARG A 72 -2.28 -27.42 -6.66
CA ARG A 72 -1.12 -26.87 -5.96
C ARG A 72 -1.49 -25.68 -5.07
N ASP A 73 -2.43 -24.85 -5.50
CA ASP A 73 -2.92 -23.73 -4.71
C ASP A 73 -3.61 -24.23 -3.43
N GLU A 74 -4.39 -25.31 -3.51
CA GLU A 74 -5.02 -25.97 -2.35
C GLU A 74 -3.99 -26.63 -1.42
N GLU A 75 -2.95 -27.28 -1.97
CA GLU A 75 -1.84 -27.82 -1.17
C GLU A 75 -1.13 -26.72 -0.38
N TYR A 76 -0.86 -25.58 -1.02
CA TYR A 76 -0.23 -24.42 -0.38
C TYR A 76 -1.15 -23.81 0.69
N ARG A 77 -2.44 -23.58 0.37
CA ARG A 77 -3.44 -23.11 1.34
C ARG A 77 -3.51 -24.02 2.56
N SER A 78 -3.58 -25.33 2.34
CA SER A 78 -3.64 -26.33 3.41
C SER A 78 -2.40 -26.26 4.31
N ARG A 79 -1.21 -26.10 3.73
CA ARG A 79 0.04 -25.88 4.49
C ARG A 79 -0.02 -24.60 5.33
N VAL A 80 -0.49 -23.48 4.77
CA VAL A 80 -0.62 -22.23 5.52
C VAL A 80 -1.63 -22.36 6.67
N LEU A 81 -2.77 -23.00 6.44
CA LEU A 81 -3.76 -23.24 7.49
C LEU A 81 -3.21 -24.15 8.59
N GLN A 82 -2.34 -25.11 8.26
CA GLN A 82 -1.63 -25.91 9.25
C GLN A 82 -0.65 -25.03 10.06
N ASP A 83 0.12 -24.17 9.40
CA ASP A 83 1.06 -23.23 10.04
C ASP A 83 0.36 -22.24 11.00
N LEU A 84 -0.89 -21.89 10.70
CA LEU A 84 -1.76 -21.04 11.53
C LEU A 84 -2.43 -21.81 12.69
N LYS A 85 -2.51 -23.15 12.60
CA LYS A 85 -3.00 -24.03 13.68
C LYS A 85 -1.90 -24.44 14.66
N LEU A 86 -0.63 -24.42 14.23
CA LEU A 86 0.50 -24.76 15.08
C LEU A 86 0.56 -23.77 16.27
N PRO A 87 0.54 -24.25 17.52
CA PRO A 87 0.63 -23.40 18.70
C PRO A 87 2.01 -22.77 18.75
N GLY A 88 2.09 -21.51 18.34
CA GLY A 88 3.34 -20.79 18.13
C GLY A 88 3.43 -19.50 18.92
N GLN A 89 3.06 -19.53 20.20
CA GLN A 89 3.59 -18.80 21.37
C GLN A 89 2.58 -18.95 22.52
N SER A 90 3.10 -19.07 23.73
CA SER A 90 2.41 -19.26 25.03
C SER A 90 0.92 -18.91 25.06
N LYS A 91 0.10 -19.76 25.70
CA LYS A 91 -1.28 -19.39 26.08
C LYS A 91 -1.25 -17.96 26.62
N PRO A 92 -1.94 -17.00 25.97
CA PRO A 92 -1.96 -15.65 26.47
C PRO A 92 -2.49 -15.70 27.90
N THR A 93 -1.68 -15.22 28.82
CA THR A 93 -2.17 -14.88 30.16
C THR A 93 -3.20 -13.76 30.00
N PRO A 94 -4.16 -13.62 30.92
CA PRO A 94 -5.16 -12.54 30.85
C PRO A 94 -4.57 -11.11 30.74
N ASP A 95 -3.27 -10.96 31.02
CA ASP A 95 -2.52 -9.71 30.97
C ASP A 95 -1.74 -9.51 29.66
N ASP A 96 -1.68 -10.50 28.77
CA ASP A 96 -0.98 -10.37 27.48
C ASP A 96 -1.80 -9.51 26.53
N ALA A 97 -1.23 -8.37 26.14
CA ALA A 97 -1.86 -7.47 25.19
C ALA A 97 -1.84 -8.08 23.79
N GLU A 98 -3.03 -8.18 23.16
CA GLU A 98 -3.20 -8.66 21.78
C GLU A 98 -2.21 -7.96 20.83
N THR A 99 -1.56 -8.76 19.98
CA THR A 99 -0.54 -8.31 19.03
C THR A 99 -1.07 -8.20 17.60
N TYR A 100 -0.42 -7.39 16.78
CA TYR A 100 -0.78 -7.25 15.36
C TYR A 100 -0.71 -8.58 14.60
N GLY A 101 0.26 -9.43 14.95
CA GLY A 101 0.44 -10.75 14.36
C GLY A 101 -0.68 -11.72 14.73
N GLU A 102 -1.10 -11.74 16.00
CA GLU A 102 -2.22 -12.59 16.44
C GLU A 102 -3.53 -12.19 15.77
N LEU A 103 -3.82 -10.89 15.68
CA LEU A 103 -4.99 -10.38 14.98
C LEU A 103 -4.94 -10.75 13.49
N ALA A 104 -3.82 -10.47 12.81
CA ALA A 104 -3.68 -10.79 11.39
C ALA A 104 -3.80 -12.30 11.12
N ASN A 105 -3.17 -13.13 11.95
CA ASN A 105 -3.25 -14.58 11.85
C ASN A 105 -4.68 -15.09 12.08
N THR A 106 -5.40 -14.51 13.05
CA THR A 106 -6.80 -14.87 13.33
C THR A 106 -7.69 -14.54 12.15
N LEU A 107 -7.63 -13.30 11.66
CA LEU A 107 -8.43 -12.85 10.53
C LEU A 107 -8.12 -13.63 9.26
N VAL A 108 -6.83 -13.80 8.92
CA VAL A 108 -6.41 -14.56 7.74
C VAL A 108 -6.83 -16.02 7.85
N ARG A 109 -6.68 -16.66 9.01
CA ARG A 109 -7.16 -18.03 9.23
C ARG A 109 -8.66 -18.13 8.97
N GLU A 110 -9.46 -17.22 9.51
CA GLU A 110 -10.91 -17.25 9.35
C GLU A 110 -11.36 -17.08 7.90
N VAL A 111 -10.80 -16.12 7.16
CA VAL A 111 -11.15 -15.92 5.75
C VAL A 111 -10.59 -17.03 4.87
N LEU A 112 -9.34 -17.46 5.09
CA LEU A 112 -8.69 -18.47 4.27
C LEU A 112 -9.30 -19.88 4.45
N ASP A 113 -9.77 -20.21 5.65
CA ASP A 113 -10.47 -21.47 5.92
C ASP A 113 -11.79 -21.60 5.13
N ARG A 114 -12.42 -20.46 4.79
CA ARG A 114 -13.64 -20.39 3.97
C ARG A 114 -13.37 -20.17 2.49
N ALA A 115 -12.26 -19.50 2.17
CA ALA A 115 -11.93 -19.11 0.81
C ALA A 115 -11.85 -20.31 -0.13
N GLN A 116 -12.37 -20.13 -1.34
CA GLN A 116 -12.40 -21.15 -2.40
C GLN A 116 -11.54 -20.71 -3.60
N PRO A 117 -11.10 -21.65 -4.46
CA PRO A 117 -10.52 -21.29 -5.75
C PRO A 117 -11.51 -20.46 -6.60
N PRO A 118 -11.06 -19.45 -7.36
CA PRO A 118 -11.94 -18.65 -8.21
C PRO A 118 -12.47 -19.44 -9.41
N GLU A 119 -13.66 -19.08 -9.88
CA GLU A 119 -14.07 -19.41 -11.26
C GLU A 119 -13.25 -18.59 -12.26
N THR A 120 -12.69 -19.26 -13.28
CA THR A 120 -11.78 -18.67 -14.27
C THR A 120 -12.24 -18.87 -15.72
N THR A 121 -13.33 -19.62 -15.92
CA THR A 121 -13.83 -20.04 -17.23
C THR A 121 -14.76 -18.99 -17.81
N ILE A 122 -14.35 -18.35 -18.90
CA ILE A 122 -15.18 -17.38 -19.62
C ILE A 122 -16.35 -18.12 -20.29
N GLY A 123 -17.58 -17.65 -20.05
CA GLY A 123 -18.79 -18.22 -20.64
C GLY A 123 -19.35 -19.44 -19.91
N SER A 124 -18.88 -19.75 -18.70
CA SER A 124 -19.53 -20.73 -17.83
C SER A 124 -20.86 -20.17 -17.27
N THR A 125 -21.67 -21.02 -16.64
CA THR A 125 -22.89 -20.60 -15.96
C THR A 125 -22.62 -19.81 -14.67
N VAL A 126 -21.39 -19.88 -14.15
CA VAL A 126 -20.92 -19.15 -12.96
C VAL A 126 -20.17 -17.91 -13.43
N ALA A 127 -20.33 -16.79 -12.72
CA ALA A 127 -19.60 -15.58 -13.05
C ALA A 127 -18.09 -15.78 -12.86
N VAL A 128 -17.29 -15.25 -13.78
CA VAL A 128 -15.82 -15.24 -13.65
C VAL A 128 -15.42 -14.41 -12.43
N GLU A 129 -14.47 -14.90 -11.66
CA GLU A 129 -13.97 -14.27 -10.43
C GLU A 129 -12.47 -13.96 -10.49
N ALA A 130 -11.73 -14.57 -11.42
CA ALA A 130 -10.37 -14.17 -11.79
C ALA A 130 -10.07 -14.47 -13.27
N TYR A 131 -9.35 -13.58 -13.93
CA TYR A 131 -8.87 -13.80 -15.28
C TYR A 131 -7.42 -14.28 -15.28
N TYR A 132 -7.15 -15.36 -16.02
CA TYR A 132 -5.79 -15.75 -16.38
C TYR A 132 -5.57 -15.41 -17.84
N MET A 133 -4.62 -14.53 -18.13
CA MET A 133 -4.45 -13.92 -19.46
C MET A 133 -2.98 -13.79 -19.85
N SER A 134 -2.70 -13.83 -21.15
CA SER A 134 -1.42 -13.33 -21.67
C SER A 134 -1.32 -11.81 -21.45
N PRO A 135 -0.11 -11.22 -21.46
CA PRO A 135 0.05 -9.77 -21.33
C PRO A 135 -0.77 -8.96 -22.34
N SER A 136 -0.82 -9.38 -23.61
CA SER A 136 -1.62 -8.70 -24.65
C SER A 136 -3.12 -8.75 -24.38
N GLN A 137 -3.63 -9.90 -23.94
CA GLN A 137 -5.03 -10.07 -23.55
C GLN A 137 -5.39 -9.21 -22.34
N ALA A 138 -4.50 -9.12 -21.35
CA ALA A 138 -4.69 -8.29 -20.17
C ALA A 138 -4.75 -6.80 -20.53
N ALA A 139 -3.84 -6.31 -21.39
CA ALA A 139 -3.86 -4.93 -21.88
C ALA A 139 -5.20 -4.61 -22.58
N ALA A 140 -5.62 -5.48 -23.52
CA ALA A 140 -6.89 -5.32 -24.23
C ALA A 140 -8.11 -5.39 -23.29
N MET A 141 -8.08 -6.23 -22.25
CA MET A 141 -9.14 -6.32 -21.25
C MET A 141 -9.23 -5.03 -20.44
N ILE A 142 -8.12 -4.48 -19.96
CA ILE A 142 -8.10 -3.27 -19.11
C ILE A 142 -8.59 -2.03 -19.87
N ASP A 143 -8.33 -1.96 -21.17
CA ASP A 143 -8.80 -0.89 -22.05
C ASP A 143 -10.24 -1.09 -22.55
N SER A 144 -10.84 -2.27 -22.31
CA SER A 144 -12.21 -2.55 -22.67
C SER A 144 -13.20 -1.76 -21.80
N PRO A 145 -14.30 -1.22 -22.37
CA PRO A 145 -15.39 -0.64 -21.58
C PRO A 145 -16.11 -1.68 -20.69
N ASN A 146 -15.91 -2.98 -20.95
CA ASN A 146 -16.51 -4.07 -20.19
C ASN A 146 -15.59 -4.60 -19.08
N TYR A 147 -14.44 -3.97 -18.82
CA TYR A 147 -13.57 -4.37 -17.72
C TYR A 147 -14.30 -4.24 -16.38
N ASP A 148 -14.41 -5.34 -15.65
CA ASP A 148 -14.91 -5.34 -14.27
C ASP A 148 -13.72 -5.23 -13.29
N PRO A 149 -13.55 -4.07 -12.62
CA PRO A 149 -12.44 -3.87 -11.68
C PRO A 149 -12.53 -4.68 -10.39
N ASP A 150 -13.64 -5.40 -10.14
CA ASP A 150 -13.74 -6.35 -9.03
C ASP A 150 -13.20 -7.76 -9.38
N ILE A 151 -12.71 -7.97 -10.62
CA ILE A 151 -12.15 -9.23 -11.09
C ILE A 151 -10.63 -9.08 -11.32
N PRO A 152 -9.77 -9.67 -10.47
CA PRO A 152 -8.32 -9.64 -10.67
C PRO A 152 -7.88 -10.33 -11.96
N ILE A 153 -6.78 -9.83 -12.54
CA ILE A 153 -6.11 -10.41 -13.73
C ILE A 153 -4.75 -10.96 -13.31
N VAL A 154 -4.50 -12.24 -13.61
CA VAL A 154 -3.22 -12.92 -13.45
C VAL A 154 -2.56 -13.08 -14.82
N THR A 155 -1.32 -12.59 -14.93
CA THR A 155 -0.47 -12.72 -16.13
C THR A 155 0.85 -13.40 -15.77
N SER A 156 1.70 -13.63 -16.78
CA SER A 156 3.02 -14.25 -16.61
C SER A 156 4.13 -13.43 -17.29
N ALA A 157 5.36 -13.93 -17.22
CA ALA A 157 6.55 -13.43 -17.90
C ALA A 157 7.11 -12.08 -17.41
N GLN A 158 7.08 -11.83 -16.08
CA GLN A 158 7.65 -10.61 -15.49
C GLN A 158 8.69 -10.90 -14.41
N GLN A 159 9.90 -11.22 -14.88
CA GLN A 159 11.08 -11.45 -14.06
C GLN A 159 12.26 -10.67 -14.66
N PRO A 160 12.68 -9.55 -14.03
CA PRO A 160 13.84 -8.78 -14.49
C PRO A 160 15.18 -9.44 -14.09
N PHE A 161 15.15 -10.38 -13.14
CA PHE A 161 16.34 -11.05 -12.64
C PHE A 161 16.78 -12.22 -13.52
N LEU A 162 18.10 -12.43 -13.58
CA LEU A 162 18.68 -13.56 -14.30
C LEU A 162 18.58 -14.84 -13.46
N GLN A 163 18.42 -16.00 -14.08
CA GLN A 163 18.30 -17.29 -13.36
C GLN A 163 19.60 -17.78 -12.69
N GLN A 164 20.65 -16.96 -12.62
CA GLN A 164 21.98 -17.39 -12.17
C GLN A 164 22.13 -17.40 -10.64
N THR A 165 21.42 -16.53 -9.93
CA THR A 165 21.42 -16.44 -8.46
C THR A 165 20.01 -16.18 -7.94
N ARG A 166 19.78 -16.32 -6.63
CA ARG A 166 18.47 -16.04 -6.03
C ARG A 166 18.05 -14.57 -6.25
N PRO A 167 16.81 -14.27 -6.67
CA PRO A 167 16.31 -12.91 -6.86
C PRO A 167 16.51 -11.97 -5.65
N ILE A 168 16.33 -12.45 -4.41
CA ILE A 168 16.57 -11.65 -3.19
C ILE A 168 18.02 -11.17 -3.11
N ARG A 169 19.00 -12.00 -3.49
CA ARG A 169 20.42 -11.59 -3.54
C ARG A 169 20.64 -10.53 -4.59
N GLN A 170 20.13 -10.77 -5.81
CA GLN A 170 20.24 -9.79 -6.89
C GLN A 170 19.60 -8.46 -6.51
N PHE A 171 18.44 -8.47 -5.85
CA PHE A 171 17.78 -7.27 -5.35
C PHE A 171 18.68 -6.47 -4.39
N PHE A 172 19.38 -7.12 -3.46
CA PHE A 172 20.34 -6.44 -2.59
C PHE A 172 21.58 -5.94 -3.34
N ASP A 173 21.98 -6.56 -4.45
CA ASP A 173 23.07 -6.05 -5.30
C ASP A 173 22.68 -4.74 -6.01
N TRP A 174 21.39 -4.44 -6.16
CA TRP A 174 20.88 -3.15 -6.67
C TRP A 174 20.77 -2.06 -5.60
N LEU A 175 20.88 -2.39 -4.31
CA LEU A 175 20.81 -1.41 -3.22
C LEU A 175 22.21 -0.85 -2.93
N GLU A 176 22.47 0.39 -3.34
CA GLU A 176 23.77 1.05 -3.17
C GLU A 176 24.04 1.47 -1.71
N ASP A 177 23.07 2.13 -1.06
CA ASP A 177 23.19 2.66 0.30
C ASP A 177 22.44 1.79 1.30
N LEU A 178 23.18 0.92 1.99
CA LEU A 178 22.64 -0.02 2.99
C LEU A 178 22.52 0.57 4.40
N ASP A 179 22.96 1.82 4.62
CA ASP A 179 22.78 2.52 5.90
C ASP A 179 21.40 3.15 6.04
N ARG A 180 20.66 3.28 4.92
CA ARG A 180 19.26 3.72 4.91
C ARG A 180 18.38 2.84 5.78
N LEU A 181 17.37 3.49 6.36
CA LEU A 181 16.37 2.84 7.19
C LEU A 181 15.16 2.44 6.36
N VAL A 182 14.56 1.30 6.73
CA VAL A 182 13.27 0.84 6.21
C VAL A 182 12.37 0.40 7.35
N SER A 183 11.07 0.62 7.20
CA SER A 183 10.05 0.14 8.13
C SER A 183 9.88 -1.38 8.00
N VAL A 184 10.10 -2.10 9.10
CA VAL A 184 9.90 -3.55 9.22
C VAL A 184 8.72 -3.81 10.15
N ASN A 185 7.68 -4.46 9.62
CA ASN A 185 6.54 -4.89 10.42
C ASN A 185 6.94 -6.06 11.31
N LEU A 186 6.60 -5.95 12.60
CA LEU A 186 6.89 -6.97 13.58
C LEU A 186 5.58 -7.53 14.17
N PRO A 187 5.32 -8.83 14.03
CA PRO A 187 4.03 -9.41 14.45
C PRO A 187 3.79 -9.35 15.97
N ASN A 188 4.83 -9.31 16.80
CA ASN A 188 4.71 -9.29 18.26
C ASN A 188 4.45 -7.89 18.86
N ARG A 189 4.34 -6.85 18.03
CA ARG A 189 4.00 -5.51 18.52
C ARG A 189 2.55 -5.51 19.01
N SER A 190 2.32 -5.00 20.22
CA SER A 190 0.96 -4.85 20.76
C SER A 190 0.14 -3.88 19.93
N ILE A 191 -1.14 -4.20 19.72
CA ILE A 191 -2.12 -3.32 19.06
C ILE A 191 -2.29 -1.99 19.83
N GLY A 192 -1.99 -1.99 21.13
CA GLY A 192 -2.01 -0.78 21.96
C GLY A 192 -0.81 0.15 21.77
N SER A 193 0.25 -0.31 21.08
CA SER A 193 1.44 0.49 20.81
C SER A 193 1.19 1.51 19.69
N GLN A 194 2.02 2.56 19.63
CA GLN A 194 1.87 3.61 18.62
C GLN A 194 2.33 3.19 17.21
N GLN A 195 3.06 2.08 17.07
CA GLN A 195 3.70 1.68 15.82
C GLN A 195 3.71 0.15 15.65
N SER A 196 3.16 -0.33 14.53
CA SER A 196 3.21 -1.74 14.10
C SER A 196 4.55 -2.12 13.44
N ALA A 197 5.36 -1.12 13.11
CA ALA A 197 6.65 -1.24 12.44
C ALA A 197 7.78 -0.61 13.25
N GLU A 198 9.01 -1.02 12.98
CA GLU A 198 10.23 -0.37 13.45
C GLU A 198 11.19 -0.10 12.31
N HIS A 199 12.03 0.93 12.44
CA HIS A 199 13.06 1.21 11.45
C HIS A 199 14.28 0.29 11.66
N ARG A 200 14.72 -0.36 10.57
CA ARG A 200 15.94 -1.19 10.52
C ARG A 200 16.84 -0.71 9.39
N ARG A 201 18.16 -0.82 9.56
CA ARG A 201 19.09 -0.57 8.45
C ARG A 201 18.94 -1.63 7.38
N LEU A 202 19.05 -1.25 6.12
CA LEU A 202 19.04 -2.19 4.99
C LEU A 202 20.15 -3.24 5.10
N ALA A 203 21.30 -2.90 5.70
CA ALA A 203 22.35 -3.87 6.02
C ALA A 203 21.86 -5.00 6.94
N GLU A 204 21.11 -4.68 8.00
CA GLU A 204 20.52 -5.68 8.91
C GLU A 204 19.49 -6.56 8.19
N VAL A 205 18.67 -5.95 7.33
CA VAL A 205 17.68 -6.67 6.52
C VAL A 205 18.38 -7.61 5.54
N ARG A 206 19.41 -7.14 4.83
CA ARG A 206 20.22 -7.96 3.92
C ARG A 206 20.82 -9.15 4.63
N ASP A 207 21.50 -8.92 5.75
CA ASP A 207 22.21 -9.97 6.46
C ASP A 207 21.22 -11.04 6.97
N ARG A 208 20.04 -10.63 7.44
CA ARG A 208 18.97 -11.55 7.84
C ARG A 208 18.42 -12.37 6.67
N PHE A 209 18.14 -11.73 5.53
CA PHE A 209 17.54 -12.42 4.39
C PHE A 209 18.53 -13.30 3.62
N LEU A 210 19.80 -12.92 3.56
CA LEU A 210 20.83 -13.70 2.87
C LEU A 210 21.46 -14.79 3.75
N ASN A 211 21.37 -14.67 5.08
CA ASN A 211 21.89 -15.65 6.03
C ASN A 211 20.80 -16.07 7.03
N PRO A 212 19.78 -16.84 6.61
CA PRO A 212 18.63 -17.21 7.45
C PRO A 212 18.96 -18.25 8.56
N GLN A 213 20.23 -18.56 8.80
CA GLN A 213 20.61 -19.54 9.82
C GLN A 213 20.21 -19.01 11.20
N GLY A 214 19.37 -19.77 11.92
CA GLY A 214 18.89 -19.40 13.25
C GLY A 214 17.80 -18.32 13.27
N THR A 215 17.06 -18.13 12.18
CA THR A 215 15.83 -17.32 12.16
C THR A 215 14.56 -18.12 12.43
N ASP A 216 14.62 -19.45 12.48
CA ASP A 216 13.44 -20.33 12.67
C ASP A 216 12.70 -20.07 14.00
N ASP A 217 13.45 -19.67 15.03
CA ASP A 217 12.89 -19.30 16.35
C ASP A 217 12.52 -17.81 16.45
N LYS A 218 12.78 -17.02 15.40
CA LYS A 218 12.54 -15.58 15.37
C LYS A 218 11.22 -15.27 14.68
N GLN A 219 10.61 -14.16 15.10
CA GLN A 219 9.41 -13.64 14.45
C GLN A 219 9.70 -13.25 12.99
N PRO A 220 8.79 -13.58 12.05
CA PRO A 220 9.00 -13.27 10.64
C PRO A 220 8.93 -11.76 10.41
N TRP A 221 9.87 -11.24 9.61
CA TRP A 221 9.89 -9.85 9.17
C TRP A 221 9.06 -9.67 7.90
N ASN A 222 8.35 -8.54 7.81
CA ASN A 222 7.63 -8.15 6.61
C ASN A 222 7.88 -6.67 6.30
N ILE A 223 8.44 -6.42 5.14
CA ILE A 223 8.78 -5.10 4.64
C ILE A 223 7.87 -4.82 3.44
N LEU A 224 6.89 -3.92 3.66
CA LEU A 224 5.87 -3.59 2.65
C LEU A 224 6.17 -2.30 1.88
N ASN A 225 6.94 -1.39 2.48
CA ASN A 225 7.19 -0.05 1.95
C ASN A 225 8.68 0.14 1.62
N LEU A 226 9.27 -0.82 0.90
CA LEU A 226 10.66 -0.74 0.45
C LEU A 226 10.73 -0.12 -0.94
N ALA A 227 11.56 0.90 -1.10
CA ALA A 227 11.83 1.48 -2.41
C ALA A 227 12.41 0.41 -3.37
N ASN A 228 11.95 0.41 -4.61
CA ASN A 228 12.45 -0.50 -5.62
C ASN A 228 13.62 0.13 -6.40
N PRO A 229 14.86 -0.37 -6.27
CA PRO A 229 16.00 0.13 -7.03
C PRO A 229 16.09 -0.45 -8.45
N VAL A 230 15.30 -1.49 -8.76
CA VAL A 230 15.38 -2.19 -10.04
C VAL A 230 14.63 -1.40 -11.11
N PRO A 231 15.26 -1.05 -12.24
CA PRO A 231 14.60 -0.27 -13.29
C PRO A 231 13.56 -1.09 -14.05
N SER A 232 12.53 -0.39 -14.55
CA SER A 232 11.56 -0.92 -15.51
C SER A 232 10.76 -2.14 -15.02
N THR A 233 10.25 -2.08 -13.79
CA THR A 233 9.45 -3.16 -13.21
C THR A 233 7.96 -3.09 -13.52
N LEU A 234 7.45 -1.94 -13.96
CA LEU A 234 6.06 -1.78 -14.40
C LEU A 234 5.68 -2.80 -15.49
N PRO A 235 4.68 -3.66 -15.23
CA PRO A 235 4.12 -4.59 -16.20
C PRO A 235 3.86 -3.97 -17.57
N LYS A 236 4.31 -4.62 -18.65
CA LYS A 236 4.13 -4.09 -20.02
C LYS A 236 2.67 -3.82 -20.38
N PHE A 237 1.76 -4.68 -19.93
CA PHE A 237 0.33 -4.54 -20.16
C PHE A 237 -0.31 -3.34 -19.44
N LEU A 238 0.45 -2.65 -18.58
CA LEU A 238 0.05 -1.42 -17.87
C LEU A 238 0.79 -0.17 -18.41
N GLN A 239 1.57 -0.29 -19.48
CA GLN A 239 2.32 0.85 -20.03
C GLN A 239 1.48 1.72 -20.98
N ASP A 240 0.27 1.27 -21.34
CA ASP A 240 -0.64 2.01 -22.21
C ASP A 240 -1.17 3.29 -21.58
N ILE A 241 -1.55 4.25 -22.43
CA ILE A 241 -1.97 5.60 -22.02
C ILE A 241 -3.06 5.60 -20.95
N ASN A 242 -3.94 4.59 -20.97
CA ASN A 242 -5.02 4.46 -20.01
C ASN A 242 -4.49 4.37 -18.57
N CYS A 243 -3.41 3.63 -18.31
CA CYS A 243 -2.84 3.40 -16.98
C CYS A 243 -1.84 4.48 -16.51
N GLN A 244 -1.59 5.52 -17.32
CA GLN A 244 -0.51 6.49 -17.09
C GLN A 244 -0.93 7.72 -16.28
N LEU A 245 -2.19 7.83 -15.81
CA LEU A 245 -2.65 9.03 -15.11
C LEU A 245 -1.89 9.27 -13.79
N LEU A 246 -1.47 8.22 -13.08
CA LEU A 246 -0.72 8.38 -11.82
C LEU A 246 0.65 9.04 -12.04
N HIS A 247 1.36 8.66 -13.11
CA HIS A 247 2.60 9.34 -13.50
C HIS A 247 2.35 10.83 -13.82
N ARG A 248 1.25 11.15 -14.49
CA ARG A 248 0.88 12.55 -14.79
C ARG A 248 0.51 13.32 -13.52
N LEU A 249 -0.14 12.66 -12.56
CA LEU A 249 -0.44 13.22 -11.25
C LEU A 249 0.86 13.58 -10.51
N ARG A 250 1.81 12.64 -10.40
CA ARG A 250 3.14 12.89 -9.81
C ARG A 250 3.79 14.12 -10.43
N ASP A 251 3.94 14.14 -11.74
CA ASP A 251 4.63 15.22 -12.44
C ASP A 251 3.91 16.57 -12.21
N ALA A 252 2.57 16.55 -12.17
CA ALA A 252 1.76 17.74 -11.93
C ALA A 252 1.84 18.27 -10.48
N VAL A 253 1.96 17.38 -9.49
CA VAL A 253 2.19 17.72 -8.07
C VAL A 253 3.59 18.33 -7.91
N LEU A 254 4.61 17.66 -8.46
CA LEU A 254 6.01 18.02 -8.28
C LEU A 254 6.40 19.30 -9.06
N ASN A 255 5.88 19.51 -10.27
CA ASN A 255 6.19 20.69 -11.10
C ASN A 255 5.15 21.83 -11.00
N GLY A 256 4.08 21.65 -10.22
CA GLY A 256 2.95 22.59 -10.19
C GLY A 256 2.19 22.71 -11.52
N GLY A 257 2.50 21.85 -12.51
CA GLY A 257 1.77 21.68 -13.76
C GLY A 257 1.71 22.88 -14.70
N ARG A 258 2.67 23.82 -14.62
CA ARG A 258 2.76 25.00 -15.50
C ARG A 258 3.83 24.92 -16.57
N THR A 259 4.86 24.10 -16.37
CA THR A 259 5.95 23.92 -17.33
C THR A 259 6.01 22.48 -17.83
N ALA A 260 6.53 22.31 -19.04
CA ALA A 260 6.86 20.99 -19.61
C ALA A 260 8.34 20.63 -19.35
N ASP A 261 8.98 21.35 -18.42
CA ASP A 261 10.37 21.08 -18.04
C ASP A 261 10.47 19.73 -17.34
N ARG A 262 11.69 19.19 -17.31
CA ARG A 262 11.99 18.01 -16.49
C ARG A 262 11.61 18.27 -15.04
N VAL A 263 11.15 17.23 -14.35
CA VAL A 263 10.74 17.36 -12.94
C VAL A 263 11.90 17.89 -12.10
N SER A 264 11.68 19.06 -11.51
CA SER A 264 12.63 19.77 -10.65
C SER A 264 11.84 20.41 -9.51
N ALA A 265 11.44 19.58 -8.55
CA ALA A 265 10.63 20.00 -7.42
C ALA A 265 11.50 20.62 -6.31
N LYS A 266 10.99 21.69 -5.67
CA LYS A 266 11.57 22.18 -4.42
C LYS A 266 11.34 21.15 -3.31
N LEU A 267 12.19 21.10 -2.28
CA LEU A 267 12.07 20.15 -1.16
C LEU A 267 10.65 20.08 -0.57
N ALA A 268 10.02 21.24 -0.34
CA ALA A 268 8.65 21.31 0.19
C ALA A 268 7.60 20.57 -0.68
N LYS A 269 7.84 20.41 -1.99
CA LYS A 269 6.95 19.69 -2.90
C LYS A 269 7.16 18.17 -2.87
N TRP A 270 8.33 17.70 -2.46
CA TRP A 270 8.55 16.28 -2.22
C TRP A 270 7.74 15.78 -1.03
N ASN A 271 7.49 16.64 -0.03
CA ASN A 271 6.58 16.30 1.07
C ASN A 271 5.10 16.21 0.65
N GLU A 272 4.75 16.66 -0.56
CA GLU A 272 3.40 16.57 -1.10
C GLU A 272 3.18 15.30 -1.96
N TRP A 273 4.22 14.49 -2.19
CA TRP A 273 4.17 13.26 -2.99
C TRP A 273 4.79 12.09 -2.23
N CYS A 274 4.01 11.03 -2.05
CA CYS A 274 4.54 9.73 -1.65
C CYS A 274 4.90 8.92 -2.90
N ASP A 275 6.08 8.32 -2.96
CA ASP A 275 6.44 7.46 -4.09
C ASP A 275 5.70 6.13 -4.02
N VAL A 276 4.58 6.09 -4.74
CA VAL A 276 3.62 4.97 -4.77
C VAL A 276 3.67 4.20 -6.10
N LEU A 277 4.49 4.63 -7.05
CA LEU A 277 4.48 4.07 -8.40
C LEU A 277 5.07 2.66 -8.45
N GLU A 278 6.20 2.46 -7.79
CA GLU A 278 6.92 1.19 -7.77
C GLU A 278 7.55 0.97 -6.39
N TRP A 279 7.35 -0.22 -5.83
CA TRP A 279 7.86 -0.63 -4.53
C TRP A 279 8.21 -2.12 -4.55
N ALA A 280 8.97 -2.56 -3.54
CA ALA A 280 9.33 -3.93 -3.32
C ALA A 280 8.68 -4.46 -2.03
N LEU A 281 8.19 -5.69 -2.09
CA LEU A 281 7.77 -6.46 -0.92
C LEU A 281 8.82 -7.50 -0.61
N LEU A 282 9.35 -7.46 0.60
CA LEU A 282 10.29 -8.45 1.09
C LEU A 282 9.77 -9.01 2.40
N ALA A 283 9.52 -10.32 2.46
CA ALA A 283 8.91 -10.93 3.64
C ALA A 283 9.48 -12.32 3.93
N GLU A 284 9.62 -12.64 5.22
CA GLU A 284 9.83 -14.00 5.69
C GLU A 284 8.50 -14.76 5.72
N GLY A 285 8.58 -16.08 5.53
CA GLY A 285 7.42 -16.96 5.52
C GLY A 285 6.69 -16.96 6.86
N GLY A 286 5.36 -17.09 6.82
CA GLY A 286 4.50 -17.06 8.01
C GLY A 286 4.00 -15.67 8.40
N HIS A 287 4.52 -14.59 7.82
CA HIS A 287 3.93 -13.27 8.01
C HIS A 287 2.68 -13.10 7.12
N MET A 288 1.56 -12.75 7.76
CA MET A 288 0.28 -12.53 7.12
C MET A 288 -0.04 -11.04 6.99
N THR A 289 -0.82 -10.67 5.98
CA THR A 289 -1.45 -9.35 5.89
C THR A 289 -2.96 -9.55 5.94
N ALA A 290 -3.61 -8.97 6.94
CA ALA A 290 -5.06 -9.07 7.12
C ALA A 290 -5.85 -8.43 5.95
N PRO A 291 -7.15 -8.77 5.80
CA PRO A 291 -8.02 -8.12 4.82
C PRO A 291 -8.02 -6.59 4.92
N HIS A 292 -7.75 -5.92 3.81
CA HIS A 292 -7.72 -4.46 3.70
C HIS A 292 -7.95 -4.01 2.25
N THR A 293 -8.03 -2.70 2.05
CA THR A 293 -7.89 -2.07 0.72
C THR A 293 -6.61 -1.26 0.67
N ASP A 294 -5.98 -1.18 -0.51
CA ASP A 294 -4.83 -0.29 -0.68
C ASP A 294 -5.25 1.18 -0.53
N SER A 295 -4.38 1.98 0.08
CA SER A 295 -4.61 3.41 0.31
C SER A 295 -4.75 4.21 -1.00
N HIS A 296 -5.37 5.40 -0.93
CA HIS A 296 -5.53 6.34 -2.04
C HIS A 296 -6.37 5.85 -3.24
N GLY A 297 -6.96 4.66 -3.14
CA GLY A 297 -7.87 4.09 -4.11
C GLY A 297 -7.23 3.73 -5.45
N PHE A 298 -5.92 3.59 -5.56
CA PHE A 298 -5.31 3.23 -6.85
C PHE A 298 -5.59 1.76 -7.23
N ASP A 299 -5.46 1.44 -8.52
CA ASP A 299 -5.33 0.04 -8.94
C ASP A 299 -3.91 -0.42 -8.62
N THR A 300 -3.71 -1.72 -8.39
CA THR A 300 -2.44 -2.26 -7.91
C THR A 300 -2.00 -3.46 -8.73
N TRP A 301 -0.69 -3.59 -8.93
CA TRP A 301 -0.08 -4.80 -9.46
C TRP A 301 0.98 -5.34 -8.51
N ILE A 302 1.14 -6.67 -8.49
CA ILE A 302 2.19 -7.36 -7.72
C ILE A 302 2.75 -8.48 -8.60
N SER A 303 4.04 -8.38 -8.93
CA SER A 303 4.83 -9.34 -9.71
C SER A 303 5.79 -10.12 -8.82
N VAL A 304 5.57 -11.42 -8.67
CA VAL A 304 6.35 -12.28 -7.77
C VAL A 304 7.73 -12.57 -8.36
N GLN A 305 8.77 -12.33 -7.56
CA GLN A 305 10.17 -12.50 -7.93
C GLN A 305 10.78 -13.76 -7.31
N GLU A 306 10.53 -14.01 -6.02
CA GLU A 306 11.01 -15.20 -5.30
C GLU A 306 9.94 -15.70 -4.35
N GLY A 307 9.86 -17.03 -4.20
CA GLY A 307 8.89 -17.70 -3.32
C GLY A 307 7.46 -17.72 -3.88
N ASP A 308 6.64 -18.62 -3.32
CA ASP A 308 5.21 -18.67 -3.62
C ASP A 308 4.46 -17.65 -2.73
N PHE A 309 3.54 -16.90 -3.33
CA PHE A 309 2.82 -15.77 -2.73
C PHE A 309 1.30 -16.03 -2.75
N GLY A 310 0.67 -16.20 -1.59
CA GLY A 310 -0.79 -16.35 -1.51
C GLY A 310 -1.50 -14.99 -1.58
N PHE A 311 -2.41 -14.84 -2.54
CA PHE A 311 -3.25 -13.65 -2.70
C PHE A 311 -4.72 -14.07 -2.55
N GLY A 312 -5.43 -13.47 -1.60
CA GLY A 312 -6.86 -13.70 -1.42
C GLY A 312 -7.66 -12.40 -1.48
N TRP A 313 -8.92 -12.47 -1.93
CA TRP A 313 -9.79 -11.31 -2.07
C TRP A 313 -11.26 -11.65 -1.90
N MET A 314 -12.07 -10.66 -1.58
CA MET A 314 -13.53 -10.78 -1.59
C MET A 314 -14.01 -10.61 -3.05
N ALA A 315 -14.55 -11.67 -3.66
CA ALA A 315 -14.96 -11.65 -5.06
C ALA A 315 -16.32 -10.97 -5.24
N ARG A 316 -16.34 -9.96 -6.12
CA ARG A 316 -17.55 -9.22 -6.55
C ARG A 316 -18.49 -8.85 -5.38
N PRO A 317 -17.97 -8.18 -4.33
CA PRO A 317 -18.79 -7.84 -3.18
C PRO A 317 -19.95 -6.94 -3.60
N THR A 318 -21.14 -7.26 -3.13
CA THR A 318 -22.28 -6.36 -3.22
C THR A 318 -21.98 -5.08 -2.45
N ARG A 319 -22.69 -4.00 -2.77
CA ARG A 319 -22.59 -2.74 -2.03
C ARG A 319 -22.81 -2.94 -0.52
N LEU A 320 -23.77 -3.79 -0.15
CA LEU A 320 -24.10 -4.07 1.25
C LEU A 320 -22.99 -4.86 1.96
N GLU A 321 -22.37 -5.84 1.31
CA GLU A 321 -21.21 -6.58 1.85
C GLU A 321 -20.02 -5.64 2.06
N ARG A 322 -19.73 -4.79 1.06
CA ARG A 322 -18.68 -3.78 1.15
C ARG A 322 -18.94 -2.79 2.28
N GLU A 323 -20.16 -2.25 2.41
CA GLU A 323 -20.53 -1.34 3.50
C GLU A 323 -20.43 -2.02 4.88
N ARG A 324 -20.87 -3.27 5.01
CA ARG A 324 -20.71 -4.07 6.25
C ARG A 324 -19.24 -4.23 6.61
N TRP A 325 -18.41 -4.68 5.66
CA TRP A 325 -16.97 -4.82 5.87
C TRP A 325 -16.31 -3.49 6.22
N MET A 326 -16.63 -2.39 5.54
CA MET A 326 -16.04 -1.08 5.85
C MET A 326 -16.42 -0.57 7.25
N SER A 327 -17.62 -0.92 7.73
CA SER A 327 -18.07 -0.56 9.08
C SER A 327 -17.43 -1.41 10.19
N ASP A 328 -17.03 -2.64 9.88
CA ASP A 328 -16.35 -3.56 10.80
C ASP A 328 -15.40 -4.51 10.04
N PRO A 329 -14.18 -4.04 9.68
CA PRO A 329 -13.24 -4.83 8.88
C PRO A 329 -12.74 -6.09 9.60
N GLN A 330 -12.80 -6.10 10.94
CA GLN A 330 -12.33 -7.21 11.77
C GLN A 330 -13.43 -8.23 12.03
N GLY A 331 -14.71 -7.83 12.05
CA GLY A 331 -15.84 -8.74 12.27
C GLY A 331 -16.41 -9.40 11.01
N CYS A 332 -16.09 -8.89 9.81
CA CYS A 332 -16.66 -9.38 8.56
C CYS A 332 -15.83 -10.50 7.90
N THR A 333 -15.61 -11.61 8.62
CA THR A 333 -14.88 -12.79 8.11
C THR A 333 -15.78 -13.91 7.60
N GLN A 334 -17.09 -13.78 7.76
CA GLN A 334 -18.06 -14.87 7.53
C GLN A 334 -18.62 -14.96 6.11
N GLU A 335 -18.30 -14.02 5.22
CA GLU A 335 -18.81 -14.03 3.85
C GLU A 335 -18.26 -15.23 3.06
N GLU A 336 -19.05 -15.79 2.13
CA GLU A 336 -18.68 -17.00 1.36
C GLU A 336 -17.95 -16.68 0.06
N ASN A 337 -17.89 -15.41 -0.34
CA ASN A 337 -17.28 -14.96 -1.59
C ASN A 337 -15.77 -14.70 -1.50
N TRP A 338 -15.09 -15.16 -0.44
CA TRP A 338 -13.63 -15.12 -0.41
C TRP A 338 -13.02 -16.09 -1.43
N ARG A 339 -12.08 -15.58 -2.23
CA ARG A 339 -11.31 -16.36 -3.19
C ARG A 339 -9.83 -16.23 -2.92
N TYR A 340 -9.06 -17.18 -3.43
CA TYR A 340 -7.61 -17.15 -3.32
C TYR A 340 -6.93 -17.77 -4.54
N VAL A 341 -5.71 -17.32 -4.81
CA VAL A 341 -4.76 -17.91 -5.76
C VAL A 341 -3.35 -17.89 -5.16
N VAL A 342 -2.47 -18.76 -5.66
CA VAL A 342 -1.05 -18.77 -5.27
C VAL A 342 -0.19 -18.38 -6.47
N LEU A 343 0.38 -17.19 -6.39
CA LEU A 343 1.25 -16.63 -7.41
C LEU A 343 2.66 -17.17 -7.26
N ARG A 344 3.27 -17.51 -8.39
CA ARG A 344 4.62 -18.10 -8.50
C ARG A 344 5.58 -17.08 -9.10
N PRO A 345 6.89 -17.26 -8.90
CA PRO A 345 7.91 -16.44 -9.55
C PRO A 345 7.62 -16.25 -11.05
N GLY A 346 7.52 -14.98 -11.48
CA GLY A 346 7.21 -14.58 -12.86
C GLY A 346 5.74 -14.36 -13.16
N GLN A 347 4.84 -14.64 -12.21
CA GLN A 347 3.44 -14.28 -12.31
C GLN A 347 3.17 -12.91 -11.70
N THR A 348 2.20 -12.21 -12.28
CA THR A 348 1.75 -10.90 -11.84
C THR A 348 0.25 -10.93 -11.62
N VAL A 349 -0.22 -10.45 -10.48
CA VAL A 349 -1.64 -10.11 -10.28
C VAL A 349 -1.82 -8.61 -10.46
N PHE A 350 -2.89 -8.22 -11.16
CA PHE A 350 -3.40 -6.86 -11.24
C PHE A 350 -4.83 -6.84 -10.70
N PHE A 351 -5.16 -5.89 -9.84
CA PHE A 351 -6.49 -5.76 -9.26
C PHE A 351 -6.91 -4.31 -9.16
N GLY A 352 -8.22 -4.09 -9.29
CA GLY A 352 -8.78 -2.76 -9.36
C GLY A 352 -8.82 -2.01 -8.03
N SER A 353 -8.97 -0.70 -8.14
CA SER A 353 -9.26 0.22 -7.04
C SER A 353 -10.29 -0.35 -6.07
N GLY A 354 -9.95 -0.38 -4.78
CA GLY A 354 -10.86 -0.81 -3.71
C GLY A 354 -11.08 -2.32 -3.61
N THR A 355 -10.28 -3.18 -4.25
CA THR A 355 -10.33 -4.63 -3.97
C THR A 355 -9.98 -4.90 -2.50
N ILE A 356 -10.91 -5.55 -1.79
CA ILE A 356 -10.69 -6.03 -0.42
C ILE A 356 -9.87 -7.31 -0.52
N HIS A 357 -8.61 -7.27 -0.09
CA HIS A 357 -7.65 -8.35 -0.28
C HIS A 357 -6.79 -8.61 0.96
N PHE A 358 -6.20 -9.79 1.01
CA PHE A 358 -5.29 -10.25 2.05
C PHE A 358 -4.14 -11.06 1.43
N VAL A 359 -3.03 -11.16 2.15
CA VAL A 359 -1.83 -11.87 1.69
C VAL A 359 -1.42 -12.90 2.72
N PHE A 360 -1.10 -14.10 2.25
CA PHE A 360 -0.71 -15.21 3.11
C PHE A 360 0.52 -15.93 2.59
N ARG A 361 1.39 -16.38 3.51
CA ARG A 361 2.68 -16.99 3.19
C ARG A 361 2.93 -18.19 4.07
N ALA A 362 3.32 -19.32 3.47
CA ALA A 362 3.76 -20.49 4.21
C ALA A 362 5.02 -20.18 5.05
N ARG A 363 5.15 -20.78 6.23
CA ARG A 363 6.34 -20.65 7.08
C ARG A 363 7.58 -21.21 6.38
N GLY A 364 8.73 -20.61 6.68
CA GLY A 364 10.04 -21.06 6.22
C GLY A 364 10.38 -20.71 4.76
N VAL A 365 9.54 -19.95 4.06
CA VAL A 365 9.80 -19.52 2.68
C VAL A 365 9.83 -18.00 2.62
N GLN A 366 10.99 -17.43 2.27
CA GLN A 366 11.10 -16.00 1.99
C GLN A 366 10.44 -15.67 0.65
N THR A 367 9.87 -14.48 0.55
CA THR A 367 9.26 -13.99 -0.68
C THR A 367 9.82 -12.62 -1.04
N LEU A 368 10.04 -12.41 -2.34
CA LEU A 368 10.27 -11.10 -2.94
C LEU A 368 9.21 -10.88 -4.01
N ALA A 369 8.59 -9.71 -4.02
CA ALA A 369 7.74 -9.27 -5.11
C ALA A 369 8.02 -7.80 -5.41
N PHE A 370 7.79 -7.40 -6.65
CA PHE A 370 7.66 -5.99 -7.00
C PHE A 370 6.19 -5.66 -7.09
N GLY A 371 5.82 -4.46 -6.67
CA GLY A 371 4.48 -3.97 -6.83
C GLY A 371 4.49 -2.49 -7.14
N GLY A 372 3.30 -1.97 -7.33
CA GLY A 372 3.12 -0.59 -7.69
C GLY A 372 1.67 -0.26 -7.93
N HIS A 373 1.40 1.03 -7.98
CA HIS A 373 0.07 1.54 -8.23
C HIS A 373 -0.04 2.13 -9.62
N VAL A 374 -1.23 2.04 -10.20
CA VAL A 374 -1.61 2.78 -11.41
C VAL A 374 -2.94 3.48 -11.18
N LEU A 375 -3.15 4.57 -11.90
CA LEU A 375 -4.44 5.25 -11.97
C LEU A 375 -4.87 5.26 -13.43
N ARG A 376 -6.04 4.67 -13.70
CA ARG A 376 -6.61 4.60 -15.04
C ARG A 376 -7.45 5.81 -15.38
N TRP A 377 -7.36 6.27 -16.63
CA TRP A 377 -8.30 7.28 -17.16
C TRP A 377 -9.72 6.73 -17.22
N SER A 378 -9.90 5.47 -17.63
CA SER A 378 -11.21 4.81 -17.64
C SER A 378 -11.73 4.47 -16.23
N GLY A 379 -10.87 4.57 -15.19
CA GLY A 379 -11.19 4.21 -13.81
C GLY A 379 -11.54 5.38 -12.89
N LEU A 380 -11.62 6.62 -13.39
CA LEU A 380 -11.74 7.84 -12.59
C LEU A 380 -12.92 7.84 -11.61
N GLU A 381 -14.10 7.40 -12.05
CA GLU A 381 -15.30 7.38 -11.20
C GLU A 381 -15.16 6.38 -10.06
N ARG A 382 -14.63 5.18 -10.35
CA ARG A 382 -14.38 4.16 -9.33
C ARG A 382 -13.33 4.62 -8.34
N TRP A 383 -12.21 5.15 -8.83
CA TRP A 383 -11.13 5.68 -8.00
C TRP A 383 -11.66 6.70 -6.99
N LEU A 384 -12.40 7.71 -7.46
CA LEU A 384 -12.89 8.75 -6.57
C LEU A 384 -13.97 8.24 -5.59
N SER A 385 -14.83 7.30 -6.03
CA SER A 385 -15.77 6.63 -5.14
C SER A 385 -15.06 5.89 -3.99
N VAL A 386 -14.01 5.12 -4.31
CA VAL A 386 -13.22 4.39 -3.31
C VAL A 386 -12.51 5.36 -2.38
N VAL A 387 -11.94 6.44 -2.91
CA VAL A 387 -11.33 7.51 -2.09
C VAL A 387 -12.32 8.12 -1.10
N ILE A 388 -13.56 8.39 -1.53
CA ILE A 388 -14.60 8.90 -0.64
C ILE A 388 -14.89 7.90 0.48
N ASP A 389 -15.01 6.61 0.16
CA ASP A 389 -15.25 5.56 1.14
C ASP A 389 -14.08 5.42 2.12
N GLN A 390 -12.84 5.49 1.66
CA GLN A 390 -11.65 5.45 2.53
C GLN A 390 -11.55 6.66 3.47
N VAL A 391 -12.00 7.85 3.04
CA VAL A 391 -12.09 9.03 3.92
C VAL A 391 -13.19 8.85 4.98
N ARG A 392 -14.30 8.17 4.65
CA ARG A 392 -15.38 7.83 5.60
C ARG A 392 -14.94 6.77 6.60
N TYR A 393 -14.26 5.73 6.12
CA TYR A 393 -13.89 4.53 6.84
C TYR A 393 -12.37 4.32 6.81
N PRO A 394 -11.59 5.12 7.55
CA PRO A 394 -10.12 5.11 7.47
C PRO A 394 -9.47 3.85 8.05
N ASP A 395 -10.21 3.05 8.83
CA ASP A 395 -9.73 1.77 9.38
C ASP A 395 -9.72 0.65 8.31
N THR A 396 -10.10 0.95 7.06
CA THR A 396 -10.16 0.00 5.93
C THR A 396 -8.89 -0.01 5.06
N THR A 397 -7.99 0.95 5.27
CA THR A 397 -6.75 1.10 4.49
C THR A 397 -5.53 0.73 5.30
N ASN A 398 -4.48 0.30 4.61
CA ASN A 398 -3.17 0.03 5.20
C ASN A 398 -2.35 1.28 5.55
N GLU A 399 -2.72 2.46 5.04
CA GLU A 399 -1.97 3.70 5.24
C GLU A 399 -2.86 4.91 5.53
N TRP A 400 -2.27 5.95 6.13
CA TRP A 400 -2.96 7.22 6.35
C TRP A 400 -2.92 8.11 5.11
N MET A 401 -4.08 8.56 4.63
CA MET A 401 -4.21 9.30 3.36
C MET A 401 -4.81 10.70 3.48
N VAL A 402 -5.36 11.10 4.64
CA VAL A 402 -6.22 12.30 4.75
C VAL A 402 -5.50 13.59 4.38
N GLU A 403 -4.18 13.66 4.63
CA GLU A 403 -3.36 14.85 4.40
C GLU A 403 -3.02 15.06 2.91
N THR A 404 -2.69 13.98 2.20
CA THR A 404 -2.24 14.01 0.80
C THR A 404 -3.38 13.95 -0.20
N ILE A 405 -4.46 13.22 0.13
CA ILE A 405 -5.49 12.86 -0.85
C ILE A 405 -6.21 14.06 -1.46
N ARG A 406 -6.40 15.14 -0.70
CA ARG A 406 -7.03 16.36 -1.22
C ARG A 406 -6.22 16.98 -2.35
N ASN A 407 -4.90 17.00 -2.23
CA ASN A 407 -4.02 17.52 -3.28
C ASN A 407 -4.09 16.64 -4.54
N TYR A 408 -4.19 15.32 -4.35
CA TYR A 408 -4.32 14.37 -5.46
C TYR A 408 -5.64 14.57 -6.21
N VAL A 409 -6.76 14.64 -5.50
CA VAL A 409 -8.09 14.88 -6.09
C VAL A 409 -8.14 16.19 -6.87
N ALA A 410 -7.67 17.30 -6.27
CA ALA A 410 -7.65 18.59 -6.95
C ALA A 410 -6.74 18.58 -8.20
N THR A 411 -5.61 17.87 -8.14
CA THR A 411 -4.70 17.77 -9.28
C THR A 411 -5.28 16.91 -10.40
N VAL A 412 -5.92 15.78 -10.08
CA VAL A 412 -6.60 14.94 -11.07
C VAL A 412 -7.77 15.69 -11.72
N GLU A 413 -8.58 16.42 -10.95
CA GLU A 413 -9.66 17.26 -11.49
C GLU A 413 -9.13 18.23 -12.55
N ARG A 414 -8.01 18.91 -12.25
CA ARG A 414 -7.35 19.81 -13.20
C ARG A 414 -6.84 19.10 -14.45
N LEU A 415 -6.22 17.92 -14.30
CA LEU A 415 -5.74 17.12 -15.43
C LEU A 415 -6.90 16.64 -16.33
N VAL A 416 -8.01 16.22 -15.72
CA VAL A 416 -9.24 15.83 -16.42
C VAL A 416 -9.82 17.01 -17.20
N ALA A 417 -9.93 18.19 -16.58
CA ALA A 417 -10.40 19.40 -17.26
C ALA A 417 -9.49 19.79 -18.44
N GLN A 418 -8.17 19.68 -18.28
CA GLN A 418 -7.21 19.94 -19.36
C GLN A 418 -7.34 18.92 -20.49
N ARG A 419 -7.49 17.63 -20.19
CA ARG A 419 -7.70 16.58 -21.20
C ARG A 419 -8.95 16.86 -22.02
N ASN A 420 -10.08 17.16 -21.37
CA ASN A 420 -11.34 17.45 -22.06
C ASN A 420 -11.23 18.71 -22.95
N LYS A 421 -10.48 19.72 -22.53
CA LYS A 421 -10.24 20.93 -23.34
C LYS A 421 -9.52 20.64 -24.66
N TYR A 422 -8.56 19.71 -24.67
CA TYR A 422 -7.68 19.48 -25.83
C TYR A 422 -7.94 18.17 -26.57
N ARG A 423 -8.75 17.25 -26.01
CA ARG A 423 -9.18 15.99 -26.63
C ARG A 423 -10.71 15.93 -26.72
N VAL A 424 -11.25 16.81 -27.55
CA VAL A 424 -12.70 16.95 -27.76
C VAL A 424 -13.26 15.64 -28.31
N GLY A 425 -14.31 15.10 -27.67
CA GLY A 425 -15.02 13.89 -28.10
C GLY A 425 -14.74 12.63 -27.27
N GLU A 426 -13.78 12.66 -26.33
CA GLU A 426 -13.63 11.60 -25.33
C GLU A 426 -14.59 11.89 -24.14
N ASP A 427 -15.81 11.33 -24.17
CA ASP A 427 -16.71 11.39 -23.00
C ASP A 427 -16.19 10.46 -21.89
N ILE A 428 -15.36 11.00 -21.01
CA ILE A 428 -14.76 10.30 -19.87
C ILE A 428 -15.66 10.29 -18.62
N GLY A 429 -16.99 10.37 -18.77
CA GLY A 429 -17.92 10.34 -17.62
C GLY A 429 -17.88 11.61 -16.77
N LEU A 430 -17.61 12.76 -17.41
CA LEU A 430 -17.25 14.00 -16.71
C LEU A 430 -18.32 14.48 -15.73
N ALA A 431 -19.60 14.33 -16.05
CA ALA A 431 -20.70 14.79 -15.19
C ALA A 431 -20.76 14.02 -13.86
N ARG A 432 -20.60 12.69 -13.90
CA ARG A 432 -20.60 11.86 -12.69
C ARG A 432 -19.33 12.07 -11.89
N PHE A 433 -18.18 12.18 -12.55
CA PHE A 433 -16.92 12.53 -11.89
C PHE A 433 -17.02 13.88 -11.14
N GLN A 434 -17.59 14.92 -11.75
CA GLN A 434 -17.80 16.22 -11.09
C GLN A 434 -18.73 16.15 -9.87
N ASN A 435 -19.75 15.28 -9.90
CA ASN A 435 -20.62 15.08 -8.74
C ASN A 435 -19.87 14.39 -7.60
N LEU A 436 -19.03 13.41 -7.91
CA LEU A 436 -18.16 12.74 -6.93
C LEU A 436 -17.15 13.74 -6.32
N ILE A 437 -16.61 14.70 -7.08
CA ILE A 437 -15.72 15.75 -6.53
C ILE A 437 -16.45 16.57 -5.45
N LYS A 438 -17.71 16.96 -5.69
CA LYS A 438 -18.51 17.70 -4.70
C LYS A 438 -18.76 16.87 -3.44
N GLU A 439 -19.03 15.58 -3.61
CA GLU A 439 -19.21 14.64 -2.50
C GLU A 439 -17.92 14.47 -1.69
N PHE A 440 -16.78 14.31 -2.37
CA PHE A 440 -15.47 14.24 -1.74
C PHE A 440 -15.15 15.48 -0.89
N GLU A 441 -15.31 16.69 -1.43
CA GLU A 441 -15.04 17.93 -0.66
C GLU A 441 -15.94 18.04 0.58
N LYS A 442 -17.19 17.58 0.50
CA LYS A 442 -18.08 17.52 1.67
C LYS A 442 -17.54 16.55 2.72
N VAL A 443 -17.28 15.31 2.34
CA VAL A 443 -16.83 14.23 3.24
C VAL A 443 -15.46 14.55 3.85
N HIS A 444 -14.50 15.02 3.04
CA HIS A 444 -13.17 15.43 3.51
C HIS A 444 -13.25 16.56 4.53
N LYS A 445 -14.08 17.58 4.28
CA LYS A 445 -14.28 18.69 5.22
C LYS A 445 -14.89 18.23 6.54
N GLU A 446 -15.85 17.31 6.50
CA GLU A 446 -16.44 16.71 7.71
C GLU A 446 -15.38 15.94 8.51
N ARG A 447 -14.55 15.14 7.83
CA ARG A 447 -13.46 14.37 8.46
C ARG A 447 -12.38 15.27 9.07
N VAL A 448 -11.91 16.29 8.35
CA VAL A 448 -10.92 17.24 8.88
C VAL A 448 -11.46 17.97 10.10
N LYS A 449 -12.77 18.28 10.15
CA LYS A 449 -13.40 18.86 11.34
C LYS A 449 -13.42 17.88 12.51
N SER A 450 -13.75 16.60 12.28
CA SER A 450 -13.79 15.59 13.35
C SER A 450 -12.41 15.29 13.96
N LEU A 451 -11.33 15.52 13.20
CA LEU A 451 -9.96 15.35 13.66
C LEU A 451 -9.43 16.53 14.49
N LYS A 452 -10.09 17.71 14.44
CA LYS A 452 -9.66 18.86 15.24
C LYS A 452 -10.08 18.66 16.71
N PRO A 453 -9.16 18.85 17.68
CA PRO A 453 -9.52 18.74 19.09
C PRO A 453 -10.59 19.79 19.44
N SER A 454 -11.59 19.37 20.23
CA SER A 454 -12.64 20.27 20.71
C SER A 454 -12.02 21.43 21.49
N PRO A 455 -12.49 22.69 21.30
CA PRO A 455 -11.99 23.81 22.09
C PRO A 455 -12.22 23.51 23.57
N LYS A 456 -11.14 23.46 24.37
CA LYS A 456 -11.23 23.30 25.83
C LYS A 456 -12.16 24.40 26.38
N THR A 457 -13.34 23.99 26.86
CA THR A 457 -14.24 24.88 27.61
C THR A 457 -13.45 25.43 28.78
N LYS A 458 -13.16 26.74 28.78
CA LYS A 458 -12.54 27.42 29.93
C LYS A 458 -13.49 27.28 31.11
N VAL A 459 -13.26 26.28 31.97
CA VAL A 459 -13.89 26.21 33.28
C VAL A 459 -13.37 27.39 34.06
N ARG A 460 -14.25 28.39 34.23
CA ARG A 460 -13.99 29.59 35.00
C ARG A 460 -13.91 29.19 36.48
N SER A 461 -12.70 28.90 36.95
CA SER A 461 -12.40 28.68 38.36
C SER A 461 -12.84 29.91 39.16
N ARG A 462 -13.96 29.78 39.90
CA ARG A 462 -14.35 30.73 40.94
C ARG A 462 -13.44 30.48 42.14
N ARG A 463 -12.50 31.40 42.34
CA ARG A 463 -11.61 31.47 43.50
C ARG A 463 -12.47 31.64 44.75
N ALA A 464 -12.56 30.62 45.59
CA ALA A 464 -13.13 30.72 46.92
C ALA A 464 -12.15 31.50 47.81
N THR A 465 -12.62 32.62 48.35
CA THR A 465 -11.97 33.40 49.41
C THR A 465 -12.03 32.61 50.72
N THR A 466 -10.89 32.14 51.20
CA THR A 466 -10.74 31.65 52.58
C THR A 466 -10.23 32.78 53.47
N SER A 467 -11.05 33.12 54.46
CA SER A 467 -10.78 34.06 55.54
C SER A 467 -9.76 33.51 56.55
N LYS A 468 -8.83 34.37 56.96
CA LYS A 468 -8.02 34.26 58.19
C LYS A 468 -8.97 34.08 59.40
N SER A 469 -8.66 33.29 60.43
CA SER A 469 -7.76 33.55 61.58
C SER A 469 -8.11 32.55 62.71
N PRO A 470 -7.48 32.56 63.91
CA PRO A 470 -6.06 32.67 64.27
C PRO A 470 -5.58 31.50 65.17
N THR A 471 -4.27 31.41 65.35
CA THR A 471 -3.53 30.56 66.30
C THR A 471 -3.88 30.86 67.77
N PRO A 472 -3.70 29.87 68.66
CA PRO A 472 -3.22 30.12 70.02
C PRO A 472 -1.89 29.40 70.28
N GLY A 473 -0.94 30.10 70.90
CA GLY A 473 0.32 29.55 71.37
C GLY A 473 0.20 28.95 72.77
N LEU A 474 0.93 27.86 73.01
CA LEU A 474 2.07 27.74 73.92
C LEU A 474 2.77 26.40 73.65
#